data_AF-A0A4Y7PE90-F1
#
_entry.id   AF-A0A4Y7PE90-F1
#
_cell.length_a   1.000
_cell.length_b   1.000
_cell.length_c   1.000
_cell.angle_alpha   90.00
_cell.angle_beta   90.00
_cell.angle_gamma   90.00
#
_symmetry.space_group_name_H-M   'P 1'
#
loop_
_entity.id
_entity.type
_entity.pdbx_description
1 polymer ?
#
loop_
_entity_poly.entity_id
_entity_poly.type
_entity_poly.pdbx_seq_one_letter_code
_entity_poly.pdbx_strand_id
1 'polypeptide(L)'
;IEYIARNTTIPVPRIQDVFIIKGDTFTIMDYIDASDLENSWWDLSAEQQRGVCRDLKNYITQMRSLRPPNPGRVECADGTGVYDVRLPCSPYPPFPSVKDFHDALGHRYVLSAEEHREAWPQFQTIKERNYTHSDIAPRNILVKDGKIAAIADWETAGWYPEYSEYTRWEDS
;
A
#
# COMPACT_ATOMS: atom_id res chain seq x y z
N ILE A 1 -10.88 -1.82 -1.23
CA ILE A 1 -11.05 -2.75 -0.09
C ILE A 1 -11.75 -4.06 -0.49
N GLU A 2 -12.96 -4.03 -1.07
CA GLU A 2 -13.69 -5.29 -1.41
C GLU A 2 -12.90 -6.26 -2.30
N TYR A 3 -12.15 -5.73 -3.28
CA TYR A 3 -11.30 -6.54 -4.15
C TYR A 3 -10.28 -7.38 -3.35
N ILE A 4 -9.67 -6.79 -2.31
CA ILE A 4 -8.70 -7.48 -1.47
C ILE A 4 -9.35 -8.55 -0.62
N ALA A 5 -10.48 -8.22 0.02
CA ALA A 5 -11.24 -9.17 0.83
C ALA A 5 -11.71 -10.39 0.02
N ARG A 6 -12.02 -10.22 -1.27
CA ARG A 6 -12.49 -11.31 -2.15
C ARG A 6 -11.37 -12.19 -2.71
N ASN A 7 -10.16 -11.66 -2.86
CA ASN A 7 -9.06 -12.35 -3.56
C ASN A 7 -7.90 -12.76 -2.65
N THR A 8 -7.95 -12.43 -1.36
CA THR A 8 -6.91 -12.74 -0.38
C THR A 8 -7.52 -13.17 0.95
N THR A 9 -6.70 -13.70 1.86
CA THR A 9 -7.09 -13.94 3.26
C THR A 9 -6.71 -12.78 4.18
N ILE A 10 -6.37 -11.62 3.61
CA ILE A 10 -5.96 -10.45 4.38
C ILE A 10 -7.19 -9.92 5.12
N PRO A 11 -7.13 -9.81 6.45
CA PRO A 11 -8.22 -9.22 7.20
C PRO A 11 -8.24 -7.71 6.90
N VAL A 12 -9.36 -7.22 6.38
CA VAL A 12 -9.58 -5.81 6.08
C VAL A 12 -10.90 -5.36 6.72
N PRO A 13 -11.01 -4.10 7.19
CA PRO A 13 -12.26 -3.58 7.70
C PRO A 13 -13.34 -3.64 6.60
N ARG A 14 -14.51 -4.17 6.92
CA ARG A 14 -15.62 -4.23 5.96
C ARG A 14 -16.28 -2.85 5.85
N ILE A 15 -16.39 -2.35 4.62
CA ILE A 15 -17.12 -1.12 4.33
C ILE A 15 -18.61 -1.34 4.62
N GLN A 16 -19.20 -0.48 5.44
CA GLN A 16 -20.66 -0.43 5.66
C GLN A 16 -21.32 0.51 4.66
N ASP A 17 -20.70 1.68 4.43
CA ASP A 17 -21.27 2.73 3.62
C ASP A 17 -20.19 3.68 3.08
N VAL A 18 -20.50 4.34 1.96
CA VAL A 18 -19.66 5.38 1.34
C VAL A 18 -20.58 6.51 0.88
N PHE A 19 -20.33 7.72 1.35
CA PHE A 19 -21.12 8.90 0.96
C PHE A 19 -20.26 10.15 0.83
N ILE A 20 -20.81 11.15 0.13
CA ILE A 20 -20.12 12.42 -0.15
C ILE A 20 -20.84 13.54 0.61
N ILE A 21 -20.09 14.30 1.43
CA ILE A 21 -20.59 15.50 2.10
C ILE A 21 -19.73 16.67 1.68
N LYS A 22 -20.34 17.67 1.04
CA LYS A 22 -19.68 18.91 0.58
C LYS A 22 -18.46 18.69 -0.34
N GLY A 23 -18.41 17.57 -1.04
CA GLY A 23 -17.31 17.21 -1.94
C GLY A 23 -16.28 16.27 -1.32
N ASP A 24 -16.35 16.03 -0.01
CA ASP A 24 -15.47 15.10 0.69
C ASP A 24 -16.12 13.71 0.76
N THR A 25 -15.32 12.67 0.47
CA THR A 25 -15.75 11.27 0.55
C THR A 25 -15.54 10.74 1.95
N PHE A 26 -16.60 10.20 2.55
CA PHE A 26 -16.57 9.55 3.86
C PHE A 26 -16.82 8.06 3.67
N THR A 27 -15.97 7.25 4.28
CA THR A 27 -16.12 5.79 4.29
C THR A 27 -16.41 5.33 5.72
N ILE A 28 -17.55 4.67 5.93
CA ILE A 28 -17.86 3.99 7.19
C ILE A 28 -17.43 2.54 7.06
N MET A 29 -16.67 2.06 8.07
CA MET A 29 -16.17 0.70 8.12
C MET A 29 -16.44 0.06 9.49
N ASP A 30 -16.36 -1.27 9.56
CA ASP A 30 -16.45 -2.00 10.83
C ASP A 30 -15.38 -1.51 11.81
N TYR A 31 -15.78 -1.26 13.06
CA TYR A 31 -14.85 -1.03 14.15
C TYR A 31 -14.15 -2.34 14.52
N ILE A 32 -12.82 -2.32 14.54
CA ILE A 32 -12.00 -3.46 14.92
C ILE A 32 -11.48 -3.20 16.33
N ASP A 33 -11.92 -4.00 17.29
CA ASP A 33 -11.49 -3.94 18.69
C ASP A 33 -10.08 -4.54 18.85
N ALA A 34 -9.06 -3.81 18.41
CA ALA A 34 -7.65 -4.16 18.43
C ALA A 34 -6.78 -2.89 18.47
N SER A 35 -5.56 -3.00 19.01
CA SER A 35 -4.59 -1.89 19.00
C SER A 35 -3.77 -1.91 17.73
N ASP A 36 -3.30 -0.77 17.26
CA ASP A 36 -2.33 -0.72 16.17
C ASP A 36 -0.95 -1.29 16.60
N LEU A 37 -0.17 -1.73 15.62
CA LEU A 37 1.12 -2.37 15.83
C LEU A 37 2.15 -1.39 16.39
N GLU A 38 2.06 -0.11 16.04
CA GLU A 38 2.98 0.93 16.51
C GLU A 38 2.95 1.04 18.04
N ASN A 39 1.75 1.09 18.60
CA ASN A 39 1.54 1.20 20.05
C ASN A 39 1.68 -0.14 20.79
N SER A 40 1.42 -1.27 20.13
CA SER A 40 1.40 -2.59 20.80
C SER A 40 2.66 -3.43 20.61
N TRP A 41 3.58 -3.07 19.70
CA TRP A 41 4.76 -3.90 19.37
C TRP A 41 5.57 -4.33 20.61
N TRP A 42 5.78 -3.40 21.53
CA TRP A 42 6.63 -3.61 22.72
C TRP A 42 5.95 -4.46 23.81
N ASP A 43 4.62 -4.58 23.77
CA ASP A 43 3.85 -5.42 24.69
C ASP A 43 3.77 -6.88 24.21
N LEU A 44 4.07 -7.14 22.94
CA LEU A 44 4.08 -8.48 22.37
C LEU A 44 5.32 -9.27 22.82
N SER A 45 5.11 -10.54 23.15
CA SER A 45 6.23 -11.47 23.34
C SER A 45 7.02 -11.67 22.04
N ALA A 46 8.28 -12.09 22.16
CA ALA A 46 9.12 -12.38 20.98
C ALA A 46 8.51 -13.47 20.06
N GLU A 47 7.70 -14.39 20.61
CA GLU A 47 6.97 -15.37 19.81
C GLU A 47 5.82 -14.74 19.02
N GLN A 48 5.07 -13.82 19.65
CA GLN A 48 3.99 -13.09 18.99
C GLN A 48 4.51 -12.14 17.92
N GLN A 49 5.61 -11.42 18.18
CA GLN A 49 6.28 -10.58 17.18
C GLN A 49 6.68 -11.40 15.94
N ARG A 50 7.27 -12.59 16.15
CA ARG A 50 7.59 -13.53 15.06
C ARG A 50 6.34 -14.00 14.31
N GLY A 51 5.25 -14.23 15.04
CA GLY A 51 3.93 -14.56 14.48
C GLY A 51 3.42 -13.46 13.56
N VAL A 52 3.39 -12.21 14.02
CA VAL A 52 2.96 -11.04 13.25
C VAL A 52 3.83 -10.87 12.00
N CYS A 53 5.16 -10.94 12.12
CA CYS A 53 6.05 -10.85 10.95
C CYS A 53 5.77 -11.94 9.91
N ARG A 54 5.46 -13.16 10.34
CA ARG A 54 5.11 -14.27 9.45
C ARG A 54 3.77 -14.02 8.76
N ASP A 55 2.76 -13.57 9.50
CA ASP A 55 1.45 -13.27 8.95
C ASP A 55 1.53 -12.13 7.94
N LEU A 56 2.25 -11.05 8.27
CA LEU A 56 2.50 -9.93 7.38
C LEU A 56 3.21 -10.37 6.09
N LYS A 57 4.26 -11.19 6.19
CA LYS A 57 4.95 -11.75 5.02
C LYS A 57 4.01 -12.57 4.13
N ASN A 58 3.15 -13.38 4.75
CA ASN A 58 2.15 -14.17 4.02
C ASN A 58 1.14 -13.26 3.30
N TYR A 59 0.66 -12.20 3.95
CA TYR A 59 -0.27 -11.24 3.37
C TYR A 59 0.35 -10.44 2.22
N ILE A 60 1.58 -9.94 2.37
CA ILE A 60 2.31 -9.28 1.29
C ILE A 60 2.49 -10.23 0.10
N THR A 61 2.80 -11.50 0.36
CA THR A 61 2.92 -12.51 -0.71
C THR A 61 1.60 -12.71 -1.46
N GLN A 62 0.47 -12.73 -0.74
CA GLN A 62 -0.86 -12.82 -1.35
C GLN A 62 -1.22 -11.57 -2.16
N MET A 63 -0.95 -10.37 -1.64
CA MET A 63 -1.18 -9.14 -2.41
C MET A 63 -0.39 -9.15 -3.72
N ARG A 64 0.90 -9.50 -3.64
CA ARG A 64 1.78 -9.52 -4.81
C ARG A 64 1.41 -10.59 -5.84
N SER A 65 0.66 -11.62 -5.47
CA SER A 65 0.19 -12.66 -6.40
C SER A 65 -1.12 -12.31 -7.11
N LEU A 66 -1.77 -11.21 -6.72
CA LEU A 66 -2.97 -10.72 -7.40
C LEU A 66 -2.63 -10.39 -8.86
N ARG A 67 -3.56 -10.69 -9.77
CA ARG A 67 -3.38 -10.39 -11.20
C ARG A 67 -3.89 -8.99 -11.55
N PRO A 68 -3.11 -8.19 -12.29
CA PRO A 68 -3.53 -6.87 -12.70
C PRO A 68 -4.68 -6.95 -13.71
N PRO A 69 -5.73 -6.13 -13.55
CA PRO A 69 -6.84 -6.09 -14.50
C PRO A 69 -6.39 -5.52 -15.85
N ASN A 70 -5.43 -4.58 -15.84
CA ASN A 70 -4.87 -3.96 -17.03
C ASN A 70 -3.37 -4.25 -17.14
N PRO A 71 -2.94 -5.18 -18.02
CA PRO A 71 -1.54 -5.53 -18.15
C PRO A 71 -0.66 -4.34 -18.55
N GLY A 72 0.18 -3.91 -17.62
CA GLY A 72 1.29 -2.96 -17.86
C GLY A 72 1.01 -1.60 -17.25
N ARG A 73 -0.27 -1.25 -17.07
CA ARG A 73 -0.68 0.01 -16.45
C ARG A 73 -0.25 0.09 -14.98
N VAL A 74 0.17 1.29 -14.57
CA VAL A 74 0.36 1.68 -13.18
C VAL A 74 -0.81 2.57 -12.79
N GLU A 75 -1.59 2.13 -11.80
CA GLU A 75 -2.91 2.69 -11.51
C GLU A 75 -3.37 2.38 -10.07
N CYS A 76 -4.30 3.17 -9.54
CA CYS A 76 -4.97 2.85 -8.29
C CYS A 76 -5.85 1.59 -8.41
N ALA A 77 -6.24 1.03 -7.27
CA ALA A 77 -7.01 -0.21 -7.20
C ALA A 77 -8.36 -0.18 -7.94
N ASP A 78 -8.97 1.00 -8.09
CA ASP A 78 -10.21 1.23 -8.83
C ASP A 78 -9.97 1.54 -10.34
N GLY A 79 -8.71 1.48 -10.79
CA GLY A 79 -8.31 1.79 -12.16
C GLY A 79 -8.20 3.28 -12.46
N THR A 80 -8.39 4.14 -11.45
CA THR A 80 -8.25 5.59 -11.56
C THR A 80 -6.79 6.03 -11.42
N GLY A 81 -6.61 7.35 -11.46
CA GLY A 81 -5.32 7.99 -11.40
C GLY A 81 -4.50 7.67 -10.15
N VAL A 82 -3.18 7.72 -10.28
CA VAL A 82 -2.25 7.45 -9.20
C VAL A 82 -2.26 8.59 -8.18
N TYR A 83 -2.53 8.22 -6.93
CA TYR A 83 -2.27 9.06 -5.77
C TYR A 83 -0.86 8.80 -5.22
N ASP A 84 -0.09 9.88 -5.05
CA ASP A 84 1.23 9.83 -4.44
C ASP A 84 1.49 11.22 -3.83
N VAL A 85 1.72 11.28 -2.53
CA VAL A 85 1.94 12.56 -1.83
C VAL A 85 3.25 13.24 -2.25
N ARG A 86 4.18 12.47 -2.82
CA ARG A 86 5.48 12.95 -3.32
C ARG A 86 5.37 13.66 -4.67
N LEU A 87 4.20 13.58 -5.29
CA LEU A 87 3.92 14.14 -6.59
C LEU A 87 3.34 15.56 -6.47
N PRO A 88 3.84 16.55 -7.24
CA PRO A 88 3.41 17.94 -7.10
C PRO A 88 1.94 18.21 -7.48
N CYS A 89 1.28 17.27 -8.17
CA CYS A 89 -0.12 17.39 -8.59
C CYS A 89 -0.84 16.03 -8.52
N SER A 90 -1.43 15.68 -7.38
CA SER A 90 -2.21 14.44 -7.26
C SER A 90 -3.71 14.70 -7.45
N PRO A 91 -4.49 13.81 -8.11
CA PRO A 91 -4.06 12.57 -8.76
C PRO A 91 -3.45 12.76 -10.16
N TYR A 92 -2.45 11.94 -10.49
CA TYR A 92 -1.95 11.80 -11.87
C TYR A 92 -2.84 10.82 -12.64
N PRO A 93 -3.03 10.95 -13.97
CA PRO A 93 -3.69 9.90 -14.73
C PRO A 93 -2.92 8.56 -14.62
N PRO A 94 -3.59 7.42 -14.82
CA PRO A 94 -2.92 6.12 -14.90
C PRO A 94 -1.79 6.13 -15.93
N PHE A 95 -0.68 5.49 -15.61
CA PHE A 95 0.44 5.40 -16.54
C PHE A 95 0.31 4.15 -17.41
N PRO A 96 0.56 4.22 -18.73
CA PRO A 96 0.46 3.05 -19.61
C PRO A 96 1.47 1.95 -19.29
N SER A 97 2.62 2.31 -18.71
CA SER A 97 3.69 1.38 -18.35
C SER A 97 4.46 1.83 -17.11
N VAL A 98 5.17 0.88 -16.48
CA VAL A 98 6.18 1.16 -15.44
C VAL A 98 7.26 2.12 -15.96
N LYS A 99 7.61 2.06 -17.25
CA LYS A 99 8.55 3.00 -17.85
C LYS A 99 8.00 4.42 -17.84
N ASP A 100 6.75 4.63 -18.25
CA ASP A 100 6.14 5.97 -18.27
C ASP A 100 5.98 6.53 -16.85
N PHE A 101 5.67 5.66 -15.90
CA PHE A 101 5.66 5.99 -14.48
C PHE A 101 7.05 6.43 -13.99
N HIS A 102 8.10 5.69 -14.33
CA HIS A 102 9.49 6.06 -14.00
C HIS A 102 9.93 7.35 -14.70
N ASP A 103 9.54 7.58 -15.95
CA ASP A 103 9.90 8.82 -16.68
C ASP A 103 9.23 10.04 -16.04
N ALA A 104 8.00 9.88 -15.53
CA ALA A 104 7.27 10.93 -14.84
C ALA A 104 7.75 11.19 -13.40
N LEU A 105 8.00 10.13 -12.61
CA LEU A 105 8.42 10.24 -11.20
C LEU A 105 9.94 10.40 -11.03
N GLY A 106 10.69 9.66 -11.84
CA GLY A 106 12.11 9.37 -11.68
C GLY A 106 13.03 10.55 -11.89
N HIS A 107 12.55 11.62 -12.51
CA HIS A 107 13.43 12.74 -12.82
C HIS A 107 13.57 13.78 -11.70
N ARG A 108 12.74 13.78 -10.64
CA ARG A 108 12.82 14.82 -9.60
C ARG A 108 12.90 14.31 -8.17
N TYR A 109 12.05 13.37 -7.76
CA TYR A 109 11.99 12.93 -6.36
C TYR A 109 13.10 11.92 -6.02
N VAL A 110 13.31 10.92 -6.89
CA VAL A 110 14.36 9.91 -6.70
C VAL A 110 15.76 10.52 -6.82
N LEU A 111 15.93 11.54 -7.68
CA LEU A 111 17.20 12.25 -7.80
C LEU A 111 17.45 13.26 -6.67
N SER A 112 16.44 13.65 -5.87
CA SER A 112 16.63 14.62 -4.78
C SER A 112 17.12 13.98 -3.48
N ALA A 113 16.76 12.72 -3.20
CA ALA A 113 17.27 11.98 -2.06
C ALA A 113 18.56 11.23 -2.46
N GLU A 114 19.62 11.37 -1.67
CA GLU A 114 20.92 10.76 -1.96
C GLU A 114 20.83 9.22 -1.94
N GLU A 115 20.05 8.66 -1.01
CA GLU A 115 19.80 7.23 -0.84
C GLU A 115 19.08 6.61 -2.06
N HIS A 116 18.06 7.30 -2.59
CA HIS A 116 17.31 6.81 -3.76
C HIS A 116 18.11 6.97 -5.06
N ARG A 117 19.05 7.92 -5.13
CA ARG A 117 19.90 8.14 -6.30
C ARG A 117 20.83 6.96 -6.56
N GLU A 118 21.39 6.35 -5.51
CA GLU A 118 22.24 5.16 -5.63
C GLU A 118 21.43 3.91 -6.03
N ALA A 119 20.19 3.80 -5.55
CA ALA A 119 19.28 2.71 -5.91
C ALA A 119 18.62 2.87 -7.29
N TRP A 120 18.66 4.07 -7.88
CA TRP A 120 17.97 4.39 -9.14
C TRP A 120 18.26 3.44 -10.31
N PRO A 121 19.52 3.05 -10.60
CA PRO A 121 19.79 2.09 -11.67
C PRO A 121 19.05 0.76 -11.46
N GLN A 122 18.86 0.33 -10.21
CA GLN A 122 18.14 -0.90 -9.86
C GLN A 122 16.64 -0.71 -10.07
N PHE A 123 16.07 0.43 -9.67
CA PHE A 123 14.66 0.74 -9.92
C PHE A 123 14.34 0.76 -11.42
N GLN A 124 15.24 1.27 -12.26
CA GLN A 124 15.05 1.27 -13.72
C GLN A 124 14.99 -0.14 -14.34
N THR A 125 15.56 -1.16 -13.67
CA THR A 125 15.48 -2.56 -14.13
C THR A 125 14.11 -3.19 -13.86
N ILE A 126 13.33 -2.66 -12.91
CA ILE A 126 12.01 -3.17 -12.56
C ILE A 126 11.04 -2.80 -13.70
N LYS A 127 10.51 -3.84 -14.36
CA LYS A 127 9.52 -3.71 -15.44
C LYS A 127 8.13 -4.18 -15.03
N GLU A 128 8.06 -4.93 -13.94
CA GLU A 128 6.83 -5.50 -13.43
C GLU A 128 6.24 -4.64 -12.30
N ARG A 129 4.93 -4.81 -12.11
CA ARG A 129 4.15 -4.17 -11.06
C ARG A 129 3.32 -5.23 -10.35
N ASN A 130 3.17 -5.04 -9.05
CA ASN A 130 2.39 -5.87 -8.16
C ASN A 130 1.29 -5.03 -7.53
N TYR A 131 0.29 -5.68 -6.94
CA TYR A 131 -0.62 -4.96 -6.06
C TYR A 131 0.14 -4.58 -4.79
N THR A 132 0.19 -3.30 -4.47
CA THR A 132 0.82 -2.77 -3.25
C THR A 132 -0.21 -2.04 -2.43
N HIS A 133 -0.05 -2.08 -1.10
CA HIS A 133 -0.82 -1.25 -0.20
C HIS A 133 -0.43 0.22 -0.37
N SER A 134 0.86 0.46 -0.63
CA SER A 134 1.47 1.79 -0.80
C SER A 134 1.54 2.63 0.48
N ASP A 135 1.15 2.06 1.62
CA ASP A 135 1.26 2.67 2.95
C ASP A 135 1.18 1.63 4.08
N ILE A 136 1.91 0.51 3.96
CA ILE A 136 1.81 -0.59 4.92
C ILE A 136 2.56 -0.33 6.24
N ALA A 137 2.18 0.70 7.00
CA ALA A 137 2.86 1.10 8.24
C ALA A 137 2.33 0.40 9.51
N PRO A 138 3.12 0.31 10.61
CA PRO A 138 2.66 -0.21 11.90
C PRO A 138 1.36 0.43 12.40
N ARG A 139 1.17 1.73 12.17
CA ARG A 139 -0.09 2.46 12.48
C ARG A 139 -1.32 1.92 11.74
N ASN A 140 -1.12 1.29 10.57
CA ASN A 140 -2.17 0.74 9.72
C ASN A 140 -2.39 -0.77 9.94
N ILE A 141 -1.64 -1.41 10.85
CA ILE A 141 -1.74 -2.84 11.16
C ILE A 141 -2.35 -2.99 12.55
N LEU A 142 -3.57 -3.50 12.64
CA LEU A 142 -4.25 -3.76 13.91
C LEU A 142 -3.94 -5.17 14.40
N VAL A 143 -3.55 -5.31 15.66
CA VAL A 143 -3.15 -6.56 16.30
C VAL A 143 -3.96 -6.83 17.57
N LYS A 144 -4.39 -8.10 17.70
CA LYS A 144 -5.05 -8.62 18.91
C LYS A 144 -4.46 -9.98 19.24
N ASP A 145 -4.10 -10.19 20.51
CA ASP A 145 -3.54 -11.45 21.01
C ASP A 145 -2.32 -11.97 20.21
N GLY A 146 -1.52 -11.05 19.65
CA GLY A 146 -0.35 -11.37 18.83
C GLY A 146 -0.65 -11.87 17.42
N LYS A 147 -1.86 -11.60 16.91
CA LYS A 147 -2.26 -11.86 15.52
C LYS A 147 -2.77 -10.59 14.86
N ILE A 148 -2.53 -10.47 13.56
CA ILE A 148 -3.08 -9.36 12.76
C ILE A 148 -4.61 -9.52 12.70
N ALA A 149 -5.32 -8.57 13.29
CA ALA A 149 -6.77 -8.49 13.32
C ALA A 149 -7.33 -7.78 12.09
N ALA A 150 -6.63 -6.78 11.56
CA ALA A 150 -6.94 -6.10 10.30
C ALA A 150 -5.74 -5.32 9.77
N ILE A 151 -5.69 -5.10 8.47
CA ILE A 151 -4.87 -4.07 7.82
C ILE A 151 -5.83 -2.99 7.30
N ALA A 152 -5.61 -1.74 7.70
CA ALA A 152 -6.44 -0.59 7.38
C ALA A 152 -5.74 0.35 6.41
N ASP A 153 -6.46 1.39 5.98
CA ASP A 153 -5.95 2.50 5.16
C ASP A 153 -5.48 2.15 3.72
N TRP A 154 -6.37 1.51 2.98
CA TRP A 154 -6.10 1.06 1.60
C TRP A 154 -6.30 2.14 0.53
N GLU A 155 -6.38 3.42 0.89
CA GLU A 155 -6.76 4.49 -0.04
C GLU A 155 -5.72 4.73 -1.15
N THR A 156 -4.45 4.45 -0.85
CA THR A 156 -3.32 4.58 -1.79
C THR A 156 -2.97 3.26 -2.50
N ALA A 157 -3.75 2.20 -2.26
CA ALA A 157 -3.47 0.88 -2.80
C ALA A 157 -3.70 0.81 -4.32
N GLY A 158 -2.92 -0.02 -4.99
CA GLY A 158 -2.99 -0.13 -6.44
C GLY A 158 -1.89 -0.97 -7.05
N TRP A 159 -1.77 -0.89 -8.37
CA TRP A 159 -0.80 -1.63 -9.17
C TRP A 159 0.44 -0.77 -9.41
N TYR A 160 1.48 -1.01 -8.62
CA TYR A 160 2.70 -0.21 -8.65
C TYR A 160 3.96 -1.08 -8.75
N PRO A 161 5.10 -0.51 -9.18
CA PRO A 161 6.39 -1.20 -9.09
C PRO A 161 6.67 -1.67 -7.65
N GLU A 162 7.34 -2.81 -7.49
CA GLU A 162 7.53 -3.45 -6.18
C GLU A 162 8.15 -2.53 -5.11
N TYR A 163 9.06 -1.63 -5.50
CA TYR A 163 9.71 -0.69 -4.59
C TYR A 163 8.75 0.37 -4.01
N SER A 164 7.55 0.51 -4.58
CA SER A 164 6.58 1.52 -4.15
C SER A 164 6.07 1.26 -2.74
N GLU A 165 6.10 0.00 -2.29
CA GLU A 165 5.81 -0.36 -0.90
C GLU A 165 6.88 0.15 0.05
N TYR A 166 8.13 0.40 -0.37
CA TYR A 166 9.24 0.78 0.53
C TYR A 166 9.61 2.26 0.46
N THR A 167 9.35 2.91 -0.67
CA THR A 167 9.76 4.30 -0.90
C THR A 167 8.75 5.34 -0.44
N ARG A 168 7.55 4.93 -0.02
CA ARG A 168 6.49 5.84 0.47
C ARG A 168 6.49 6.03 1.99
N TRP A 169 7.38 5.33 2.70
CA TRP A 169 7.52 5.41 4.15
C TRP A 169 8.17 6.69 4.65
N GLU A 170 8.97 7.37 3.83
CA GLU A 170 9.82 8.48 4.29
C GLU A 170 9.06 9.76 4.65
N ASP A 171 7.76 9.85 4.36
CA ASP A 171 6.95 11.05 4.59
C ASP A 171 5.81 10.83 5.62
N SER A 172 5.82 9.72 6.38
CA SER A 172 4.75 9.38 7.33
C SER A 172 5.23 9.13 8.76
#